data_AF-A0A9Q0CCZ2-F1
#
_entry.id   AF-A0A9Q0CCZ2-F1
#
_cell.length_a   1.000
_cell.length_b   1.000
_cell.length_c   1.000
_cell.angle_alpha   90.00
_cell.angle_beta   90.00
_cell.angle_gamma   90.00
#
_symmetry.space_group_name_H-M   'P 1'
#
loop_
_entity.id
_entity.type
_entity.pdbx_description
1 polymer ?
#
loop_
_entity_poly.entity_id
_entity_poly.type
_entity_poly.pdbx_seq_one_letter_code
_entity_poly.pdbx_strand_id
1 'polypeptide(L)'
;MMLKAATSDMIYKGMKKSDPNIMYTMQQIGDILQSLVIDKEVDEIKSTGKGDFANVSAGKVCYKIVQSSSRTQVGALASIPCGVCPRLRDCTPDGEISPRNCEYYKQWLGAEYF
;
A
#
# COMPACT_ATOMS: atom_id res chain seq x y z
N MET A 1 -12.96 6.92 21.48
CA MET A 1 -11.72 6.11 21.61
C MET A 1 -11.43 5.52 20.25
N MET A 2 -10.30 5.87 19.61
CA MET A 2 -9.89 5.23 18.36
C MET A 2 -9.28 3.86 18.67
N LEU A 3 -9.82 2.81 18.05
CA LEU A 3 -9.28 1.46 18.17
C LEU A 3 -7.95 1.39 17.42
N LYS A 4 -6.91 0.87 18.07
CA LYS A 4 -5.59 0.69 17.45
C LYS A 4 -5.47 -0.63 16.66
N ALA A 5 -6.36 -1.58 16.93
CA ALA A 5 -6.55 -2.80 16.16
C ALA A 5 -8.04 -3.18 16.15
N ALA A 6 -8.50 -3.79 15.07
CA ALA A 6 -9.90 -4.21 14.92
C ALA A 6 -10.01 -5.53 14.15
N THR A 7 -10.96 -6.39 14.52
CA THR A 7 -11.29 -7.60 13.74
C THR A 7 -12.20 -7.23 12.56
N SER A 8 -12.34 -8.12 11.58
CA SER A 8 -13.30 -7.95 10.46
C SER A 8 -14.73 -7.67 10.96
N ASP A 9 -15.19 -8.40 11.98
CA ASP A 9 -16.48 -8.13 12.65
C ASP A 9 -16.59 -6.71 13.23
N MET A 10 -15.54 -6.23 13.89
CA MET A 10 -15.54 -4.89 14.47
C MET A 10 -15.60 -3.82 13.38
N ILE A 11 -14.86 -4.03 12.29
CA ILE A 11 -14.85 -3.14 11.12
C ILE A 11 -16.23 -3.13 10.46
N TYR A 12 -16.83 -4.31 10.22
CA TYR A 12 -18.17 -4.41 9.66
C TYR A 12 -19.23 -3.69 10.49
N LYS A 13 -19.23 -3.91 11.81
CA LYS A 13 -20.13 -3.22 12.76
C LYS A 13 -19.90 -1.72 12.75
N GLY A 14 -18.64 -1.28 12.63
CA GLY A 14 -18.28 0.13 12.48
C GLY A 14 -18.87 0.74 11.19
N MET A 15 -18.70 0.06 10.06
CA MET A 15 -19.25 0.49 8.76
C MET A 15 -20.78 0.58 8.82
N LYS A 16 -21.46 -0.44 9.35
CA LYS A 16 -22.92 -0.44 9.54
C LYS A 16 -23.42 0.65 10.49
N LYS A 17 -22.62 1.03 11.49
CA LYS A 17 -22.96 2.13 12.39
C LYS A 17 -22.85 3.49 11.70
N SER A 18 -21.85 3.66 10.82
CA SER A 18 -21.66 4.89 10.05
C SER A 18 -22.65 5.04 8.90
N ASP A 19 -22.94 3.95 8.20
CA ASP A 19 -23.94 3.87 7.14
C ASP A 19 -24.77 2.57 7.32
N PRO A 20 -26.00 2.67 7.84
CA PRO A 20 -26.88 1.52 8.03
C PRO A 20 -27.24 0.78 6.74
N ASN A 21 -27.20 1.47 5.60
CA ASN A 21 -27.64 0.94 4.31
C ASN A 21 -26.53 0.18 3.57
N ILE A 22 -25.30 0.14 4.11
CA ILE A 22 -24.20 -0.61 3.51
C ILE A 22 -24.58 -2.09 3.32
N MET A 23 -24.41 -2.62 2.11
CA MET A 23 -24.79 -4.01 1.76
C MET A 23 -23.59 -4.92 1.49
N TYR A 24 -22.44 -4.63 2.11
CA TYR A 24 -21.28 -5.51 1.98
C TYR A 24 -21.46 -6.82 2.75
N THR A 25 -21.12 -7.93 2.10
CA THR A 25 -21.02 -9.23 2.76
C THR A 25 -19.71 -9.32 3.54
N MET A 26 -19.64 -10.23 4.52
CA MET A 26 -18.40 -10.49 5.25
C MET A 26 -17.27 -10.99 4.33
N GLN A 27 -17.61 -11.65 3.22
CA GLN A 27 -16.63 -12.08 2.22
C GLN A 27 -16.03 -10.87 1.50
N GLN A 28 -16.86 -9.95 1.00
CA GLN A 28 -16.39 -8.73 0.33
C GLN A 28 -15.50 -7.88 1.25
N ILE A 29 -15.84 -7.81 2.54
CA ILE A 29 -15.01 -7.12 3.53
C ILE A 29 -13.66 -7.82 3.69
N GLY A 30 -13.65 -9.15 3.73
CA GLY A 30 -12.41 -9.94 3.73
C GLY A 30 -11.53 -9.64 2.52
N ASP A 31 -12.11 -9.62 1.32
CA ASP A 31 -11.38 -9.34 0.07
C ASP A 31 -10.80 -7.92 0.06
N ILE A 32 -11.57 -6.93 0.52
CA ILE A 32 -11.11 -5.54 0.66
C ILE A 32 -9.95 -5.46 1.66
N LEU A 33 -10.09 -6.10 2.83
CA LEU A 33 -9.02 -6.11 3.85
C LEU A 33 -7.76 -6.79 3.33
N GLN A 34 -7.89 -7.87 2.55
CA GLN A 34 -6.76 -8.52 1.91
C GLN A 34 -6.06 -7.58 0.91
N SER A 35 -6.80 -6.82 0.11
CA SER A 35 -6.22 -5.79 -0.77
C SER A 35 -5.43 -4.77 0.03
N LEU A 36 -5.99 -4.25 1.13
CA LEU A 36 -5.32 -3.26 1.98
C LEU A 36 -4.05 -3.81 2.64
N VAL A 37 -4.01 -5.12 2.95
CA VAL A 37 -2.80 -5.81 3.44
C VAL A 37 -1.74 -5.92 2.35
N ILE A 38 -2.15 -6.21 1.11
CA ILE A 38 -1.26 -6.28 -0.06
C ILE A 38 -0.63 -4.90 -0.32
N ASP A 39 -1.45 -3.85 -0.28
CA ASP A 39 -1.04 -2.46 -0.49
C ASP A 39 -0.25 -1.87 0.68
N LYS A 40 -0.03 -2.66 1.75
CA LYS A 40 0.70 -2.25 2.97
C LYS A 40 0.08 -1.03 3.65
N GLU A 41 -1.24 -0.88 3.56
CA GLU A 41 -1.98 0.13 4.31
C GLU A 41 -2.36 -0.37 5.71
N VAL A 42 -2.61 -1.67 5.85
CA VAL A 42 -2.89 -2.34 7.12
C VAL A 42 -2.07 -3.61 7.29
N ASP A 43 -1.75 -3.96 8.54
CA ASP A 43 -1.13 -5.25 8.89
C ASP A 43 -2.18 -6.21 9.44
N GLU A 44 -2.17 -7.46 8.97
CA GLU A 44 -2.91 -8.57 9.60
C GLU A 44 -2.04 -9.22 10.70
N ILE A 45 -2.55 -9.25 11.94
CA ILE A 45 -1.80 -9.73 13.10
C ILE A 45 -2.72 -10.56 14.01
N LYS A 46 -2.16 -11.58 14.66
CA LYS A 46 -2.83 -12.28 15.76
C LYS A 46 -2.73 -11.45 17.05
N SER A 47 -3.87 -11.11 17.62
CA SER A 47 -3.98 -10.35 18.86
C SER A 47 -3.22 -11.02 20.01
N THR A 48 -2.55 -10.22 20.82
CA THR A 48 -1.96 -10.64 22.10
C THR A 48 -2.92 -10.48 23.28
N GLY A 49 -4.09 -9.84 23.07
CA GLY A 49 -5.06 -9.51 24.11
C GLY A 49 -4.60 -8.43 25.10
N LYS A 50 -3.48 -7.74 24.83
CA LYS A 50 -2.88 -6.73 25.71
C LYS A 50 -2.54 -5.46 24.93
N GLY A 51 -2.44 -4.33 25.64
CA GLY A 51 -2.04 -3.04 25.06
C GLY A 51 -2.95 -2.60 23.93
N ASP A 52 -2.38 -2.37 22.74
CA ASP A 52 -3.11 -1.96 21.53
C ASP A 52 -4.17 -2.99 21.07
N PHE A 53 -4.10 -4.22 21.59
CA PHE A 53 -5.04 -5.31 21.33
C PHE A 53 -5.99 -5.62 22.50
N ALA A 54 -6.07 -4.77 23.53
CA ALA A 54 -6.89 -5.05 24.73
C ALA A 54 -8.37 -5.33 24.43
N ASN A 55 -8.88 -4.82 23.30
CA ASN A 55 -10.27 -5.01 22.86
C ASN A 55 -10.48 -6.26 21.98
N VAL A 56 -9.41 -7.03 21.70
CA VAL A 56 -9.46 -8.23 20.85
C VAL A 56 -8.89 -9.39 21.65
N SER A 57 -9.65 -10.47 21.82
CA SER A 57 -9.18 -11.65 22.53
C SER A 57 -7.88 -12.22 21.93
N ALA A 58 -6.97 -12.68 22.78
CA ALA A 58 -5.70 -13.26 22.35
C ALA A 58 -5.91 -14.39 21.33
N GLY A 59 -5.03 -14.45 20.32
CA GLY A 59 -5.05 -15.45 19.25
C GLY A 59 -5.99 -15.13 18.07
N LYS A 60 -6.90 -14.15 18.20
CA LYS A 60 -7.77 -13.74 17.07
C LYS A 60 -7.03 -12.86 16.07
N VAL A 61 -7.32 -13.05 14.79
CA VAL A 61 -6.83 -12.21 13.70
C VAL A 61 -7.49 -10.83 13.80
N CYS A 62 -6.68 -9.79 13.67
CA CYS A 62 -7.09 -8.40 13.66
C CYS A 62 -6.17 -7.57 12.76
N TYR A 63 -6.64 -6.38 12.41
CA TYR A 63 -6.00 -5.47 11.48
C TYR A 63 -5.63 -4.18 12.21
N LYS A 64 -4.44 -3.66 11.94
CA LYS A 64 -3.99 -2.33 12.40
C LYS A 64 -3.49 -1.51 11.22
N ILE A 65 -3.58 -0.18 11.32
CA ILE A 65 -3.00 0.71 10.31
C ILE A 65 -1.47 0.60 10.37
N VAL A 66 -0.82 0.50 9.21
CA VAL A 66 0.64 0.53 9.10
C VAL A 66 1.13 1.93 9.49
N GLN A 67 2.06 2.00 10.44
CA GLN A 67 2.66 3.29 10.82
C GLN A 67 3.48 3.83 9.65
N SER A 68 3.49 5.14 9.45
CA SER A 68 4.21 5.78 8.35
C SER A 68 5.70 5.45 8.32
N SER A 69 6.31 5.25 9.49
CA SER A 69 7.71 4.82 9.64
C SER A 69 8.00 3.39 9.18
N SER A 70 6.97 2.56 9.05
CA SER A 70 7.06 1.16 8.58
C SER A 70 6.68 0.99 7.11
N ARG A 71 6.29 2.06 6.40
CA ARG A 71 6.05 1.98 4.96
C ARG A 71 7.39 1.78 4.25
N THR A 72 7.49 0.72 3.46
CA THR A 72 8.66 0.44 2.64
C THR A 72 8.95 1.65 1.77
N GLN A 73 10.14 2.24 1.93
CA GLN A 73 10.56 3.32 1.05
C GLN A 73 10.62 2.81 -0.39
N VAL A 74 10.17 3.65 -1.33
CA VAL A 74 10.31 3.36 -2.76
C VAL A 74 11.79 3.09 -3.04
N GLY A 75 12.10 1.91 -3.60
CA GLY A 75 13.48 1.53 -3.88
C GLY A 75 14.13 2.52 -4.84
N ALA A 76 15.44 2.75 -4.70
CA ALA A 76 16.19 3.73 -5.49
C ALA A 76 15.96 3.57 -7.01
N LEU A 77 15.86 2.33 -7.51
CA LEU A 77 15.62 2.08 -8.92
C LEU A 77 14.25 2.61 -9.38
N ALA A 78 13.19 2.45 -8.58
CA ALA A 78 11.86 2.96 -8.91
C ALA A 78 11.76 4.50 -8.79
N SER A 79 12.73 5.16 -8.17
CA SER A 79 12.82 6.63 -8.09
C SER A 79 13.49 7.29 -9.29
N ILE A 80 14.08 6.51 -10.19
CA ILE A 80 14.72 7.02 -11.42
C ILE A 80 13.97 6.52 -12.66
N PRO A 81 13.97 7.28 -13.77
CA PRO A 81 13.19 6.93 -14.96
C PRO A 81 13.58 5.56 -15.56
N CYS A 82 14.82 5.11 -15.36
CA CYS A 82 15.27 3.79 -15.84
C CYS A 82 14.54 2.62 -15.17
N GLY A 83 14.20 2.71 -13.88
CA GLY A 83 13.57 1.60 -13.16
C GLY A 83 12.13 1.31 -13.57
N VAL A 84 11.51 2.26 -14.26
CA VAL A 84 10.12 2.16 -14.77
C VAL A 84 10.06 2.29 -16.29
N CYS A 85 11.21 2.36 -16.97
CA CYS A 85 11.27 2.58 -18.41
C CYS A 85 10.72 1.35 -19.17
N PRO A 86 9.67 1.51 -20.00
CA PRO A 86 9.07 0.39 -20.73
C PRO A 86 10.00 -0.16 -21.83
N ARG A 87 11.01 0.61 -22.23
CA ARG A 87 11.99 0.27 -23.27
C ARG A 87 13.38 -0.01 -22.73
N LEU A 88 13.52 -0.25 -21.42
CA LEU A 88 14.83 -0.45 -20.78
C LEU A 88 15.67 -1.54 -21.46
N ARG A 89 15.02 -2.62 -21.93
CA ARG A 89 15.69 -3.76 -22.60
C ARG A 89 16.30 -3.40 -23.95
N ASP A 90 15.74 -2.40 -24.63
CA ASP A 90 16.19 -1.95 -25.95
C ASP A 90 17.19 -0.79 -25.84
N CYS A 91 17.43 -0.27 -24.63
CA CYS A 91 18.23 0.91 -24.38
C CYS A 91 19.72 0.57 -24.35
N THR A 92 20.48 1.09 -25.32
CA THR A 92 21.93 0.89 -25.41
C THR A 92 22.64 2.20 -25.74
N PRO A 93 23.92 2.39 -25.33
CA PRO A 93 24.63 3.65 -25.56
C PRO A 93 24.64 4.12 -27.02
N ASP A 94 24.70 3.18 -27.98
CA ASP A 94 24.83 3.43 -29.41
C ASP A 94 23.60 3.00 -30.23
N GLY A 95 22.49 2.66 -29.56
CA GLY A 95 21.24 2.27 -30.21
C GLY A 95 20.31 3.45 -30.51
N GLU A 96 19.24 3.17 -31.25
CA GLU A 96 18.17 4.15 -31.51
C GLU A 96 17.53 4.65 -30.21
N ILE A 97 17.25 3.71 -29.29
CA ILE A 97 16.87 4.00 -27.91
C ILE A 97 18.17 4.06 -27.10
N SER A 98 18.58 5.25 -26.68
CA SER A 98 19.86 5.47 -26.00
C SER A 98 19.71 6.35 -24.75
N PRO A 99 20.53 6.13 -23.71
CA PRO A 99 20.58 7.05 -22.59
C PRO A 99 21.09 8.45 -23.00
N ARG A 100 21.81 8.57 -24.12
CA ARG A 100 22.40 9.83 -24.59
C ARG A 100 21.37 10.82 -25.11
N ASN A 101 20.26 10.33 -25.67
CA ASN A 101 19.17 11.12 -26.25
C ASN A 101 17.82 10.85 -25.56
N CYS A 102 17.84 10.29 -24.36
CA CYS A 102 16.64 9.85 -23.64
C CYS A 102 15.71 11.02 -23.25
N GLU A 103 14.50 11.04 -23.80
CA GLU A 103 13.47 12.02 -23.44
C GLU A 103 13.05 11.93 -21.96
N TYR A 104 13.03 10.73 -21.38
CA TYR A 104 12.70 10.56 -19.96
C TYR A 104 13.75 11.21 -19.04
N TYR A 105 15.02 11.26 -19.45
CA TYR A 105 16.04 11.99 -18.69
C TYR A 105 15.86 13.50 -18.81
N LYS A 106 15.54 14.01 -20.01
CA LYS A 106 15.28 15.44 -20.19
C LYS A 106 14.13 15.91 -19.32
N GLN A 107 13.04 15.14 -19.31
CA GLN A 107 11.88 15.42 -18.48
C GLN A 107 12.22 15.34 -16.99
N TRP A 108 12.87 14.24 -16.57
CA TRP A 108 13.18 14.02 -15.16
C TRP A 108 14.20 15.02 -14.59
N LEU A 109 15.19 15.44 -15.38
CA LEU A 109 16.20 16.44 -15.00
C LEU A 109 15.70 17.90 -15.18
N GLY A 110 14.51 18.10 -15.76
CA GLY A 110 13.98 19.44 -16.08
C GLY A 110 14.76 20.16 -17.19
N ALA A 111 15.49 19.44 -18.03
CA ALA A 111 16.27 19.99 -19.14
C ALA A 111 15.41 20.36 -20.37
N GLU A 112 14.09 20.12 -20.29
CA GLU A 112 13.10 20.45 -21.32
C GLU A 112 12.66 21.93 -21.32
N TYR A 113 13.10 22.72 -20.34
CA TYR A 113 12.79 24.15 -20.20
C TYR A 113 13.97 25.09 -20.58
N PHE A 114 15.02 24.57 -21.21
CA PHE A 114 16.20 25.33 -21.64
C PHE A 114 16.48 25.18 -23.13
#